data_AF-A0A0Q8VYX2-F1
#
_entry.id   AF-A0A0Q8VYX2-F1
#
_cell.length_a   1.000
_cell.length_b   1.000
_cell.length_c   1.000
_cell.angle_alpha   90.00
_cell.angle_beta   90.00
_cell.angle_gamma   90.00
#
_symmetry.space_group_name_H-M   'P 1'
#
loop_
_entity.id
_entity.type
_entity.pdbx_description
1 polymer ?
#
loop_
_entity_poly.entity_id
_entity_poly.type
_entity_poly.pdbx_seq_one_letter_code
_entity_poly.pdbx_strand_id
1 'polypeptide(L)'
;MPVLAAELWLMDPREAWPIVTATAATVLVLIVVAWVGYRRANASVSRYGIVERGFFGGVSTVAARDVAGVLRVQLYRANSLDTTQELFVVERTGRGAFRMRGRFWDEPTMDQVADVLGVEETVGAEPMTLAELREANPRLLYWFERRSLTR
;
A
#
# COMPACT_ATOMS: atom_id res chain seq x y z
N MET A 1 -0.98 -25.31 5.90
CA MET A 1 -1.26 -26.54 6.67
C MET A 1 -2.15 -27.57 5.96
N PRO A 2 -3.16 -27.22 5.14
CA PRO A 2 -3.98 -28.23 4.45
C PRO A 2 -3.22 -29.07 3.41
N VAL A 3 -2.28 -28.44 2.70
CA VAL A 3 -1.52 -29.06 1.60
C VAL A 3 -0.58 -30.16 2.09
N LEU A 4 0.15 -29.92 3.18
CA LEU A 4 1.06 -30.91 3.79
C LEU A 4 0.30 -32.14 4.31
N ALA A 5 -0.90 -31.94 4.87
CA ALA A 5 -1.75 -33.01 5.35
C ALA A 5 -2.32 -33.86 4.18
N ALA A 6 -2.65 -33.22 3.05
CA ALA A 6 -3.10 -33.92 1.86
C ALA A 6 -1.99 -34.77 1.22
N GLU A 7 -0.76 -34.25 1.14
CA GLU A 7 0.40 -35.00 0.62
C GLU A 7 0.74 -36.22 1.47
N LEU A 8 0.72 -36.09 2.81
CA LEU A 8 0.95 -37.19 3.74
C LEU A 8 -0.15 -38.27 3.69
N TRP A 9 -1.36 -37.91 3.25
CA TRP A 9 -2.51 -38.83 3.20
C TRP A 9 -2.61 -39.61 1.89
N LEU A 10 -2.05 -39.08 0.79
CA LEU A 10 -2.17 -39.64 -0.56
C LEU A 10 -0.98 -40.52 -1.00
N MET A 11 0.13 -40.58 -0.25
CA MET A 11 1.36 -41.25 -0.69
C MET A 11 1.94 -42.25 0.31
N ASP A 12 2.55 -43.31 -0.22
CA ASP A 12 3.26 -44.32 0.55
C ASP A 12 4.44 -43.66 1.33
N PRO A 13 4.70 -44.02 2.60
CA PRO A 13 5.56 -43.23 3.49
C PRO A 13 7.01 -43.06 3.03
N ARG A 14 7.50 -43.82 2.05
CA ARG A 14 8.88 -43.73 1.52
C ARG A 14 9.02 -42.76 0.35
N GLU A 15 7.97 -42.59 -0.46
CA GLU A 15 7.99 -41.69 -1.63
C GLU A 15 7.46 -40.28 -1.29
N ALA A 16 6.70 -40.14 -0.20
CA ALA A 16 6.13 -38.87 0.23
C ALA A 16 7.15 -37.87 0.81
N TRP A 17 8.19 -38.36 1.52
CA TRP A 17 9.17 -37.50 2.19
C TRP A 17 9.86 -36.47 1.29
N PRO A 18 10.41 -36.80 0.10
CA PRO A 18 11.04 -35.80 -0.75
C PRO A 18 10.06 -34.73 -1.23
N ILE A 19 8.80 -35.10 -1.50
CA ILE A 19 7.76 -34.17 -1.95
C ILE A 19 7.36 -33.24 -0.81
N VAL A 20 7.05 -33.78 0.37
CA VAL A 20 6.72 -33.00 1.58
C VAL A 20 7.87 -32.05 1.92
N THR A 21 9.12 -32.50 1.82
CA THR A 21 10.30 -31.68 2.10
C THR A 21 10.45 -30.57 1.06
N ALA A 22 10.26 -30.86 -0.23
CA ALA A 22 10.31 -29.86 -1.30
C ALA A 22 9.18 -28.82 -1.16
N THR A 23 7.96 -29.26 -0.85
CA THR A 23 6.81 -28.39 -0.60
C THR A 23 7.05 -27.50 0.61
N ALA A 24 7.52 -28.08 1.73
CA ALA A 24 7.87 -27.32 2.93
C ALA A 24 8.99 -26.31 2.68
N ALA A 25 10.04 -26.70 1.96
CA ALA A 25 11.13 -25.80 1.57
C ALA A 25 10.63 -24.65 0.68
N THR A 26 9.76 -24.94 -0.28
CA THR A 26 9.17 -23.92 -1.17
C THR A 26 8.33 -22.92 -0.37
N VAL A 27 7.47 -23.41 0.53
CA VAL A 27 6.66 -22.55 1.41
C VAL A 27 7.57 -21.70 2.31
N LEU A 28 8.62 -22.27 2.87
CA LEU A 28 9.58 -21.54 3.69
C LEU A 28 10.29 -20.43 2.88
N VAL A 29 10.74 -20.72 1.66
CA VAL A 29 11.35 -19.73 0.76
C VAL A 29 10.38 -18.59 0.48
N LEU A 30 9.11 -18.89 0.16
CA LEU A 30 8.09 -17.86 -0.06
C LEU A 30 7.87 -16.98 1.17
N ILE A 31 7.83 -17.57 2.37
CA ILE A 31 7.70 -16.83 3.63
C ILE A 31 8.91 -15.91 3.84
N VAL A 32 10.13 -16.41 3.64
CA VAL A 32 11.36 -15.62 3.79
C VAL A 32 11.41 -14.48 2.78
N VAL A 33 11.09 -14.73 1.52
CA VAL A 33 11.01 -13.69 0.48
C VAL A 33 9.98 -12.63 0.85
N ALA A 34 8.79 -13.03 1.29
CA ALA A 34 7.75 -12.11 1.73
C ALA A 34 8.19 -11.29 2.96
N TRP A 35 8.85 -11.91 3.93
CA TRP A 35 9.35 -11.24 5.12
C TRP A 35 10.47 -10.24 4.83
N VAL A 36 11.41 -10.59 3.95
CA VAL A 36 12.46 -9.67 3.48
C VAL A 36 11.85 -8.52 2.69
N GLY A 37 10.89 -8.80 1.80
CA GLY A 37 10.14 -7.78 1.07
C GLY A 37 9.41 -6.82 2.01
N TYR A 38 8.76 -7.35 3.04
CA TYR A 38 8.07 -6.56 4.07
C TYR A 38 9.04 -5.68 4.86
N ARG A 39 10.18 -6.20 5.32
CA ARG A 39 11.18 -5.41 6.05
C ARG A 39 11.86 -4.34 5.19
N ARG A 40 11.98 -4.57 3.89
CA ARG A 40 12.57 -3.62 2.95
C ARG A 40 11.60 -2.54 2.51
N ALA A 41 10.29 -2.76 2.68
CA ALA A 41 9.28 -1.77 2.37
C ALA A 41 9.36 -0.61 3.38
N ASN A 42 9.90 0.51 2.94
CA ASN A 42 9.97 1.74 3.71
C ASN A 42 9.58 2.90 2.80
N ALA A 43 8.79 3.81 3.33
CA ALA A 43 8.52 5.10 2.71
C ALA A 43 9.18 6.17 3.57
N SER A 44 10.09 6.95 2.98
CA SER A 44 10.68 8.11 3.64
C SER A 44 10.28 9.38 2.89
N VAL A 45 9.82 10.37 3.65
CA VAL A 45 9.51 11.72 3.17
C VAL A 45 10.62 12.64 3.65
N SER A 46 11.15 13.47 2.76
CA SER A 46 12.17 14.47 3.09
C SER A 46 11.94 15.74 2.28
N ARG A 47 12.63 16.82 2.65
CA ARG A 47 12.65 18.10 1.90
C ARG A 47 13.07 17.96 0.43
N TYR A 48 13.74 16.86 0.07
CA TYR A 48 14.21 16.62 -1.30
C TYR A 48 13.22 15.81 -2.13
N GLY A 49 12.23 15.19 -1.48
CA GLY A 49 11.27 14.32 -2.13
C GLY A 49 10.90 13.10 -1.29
N ILE A 50 10.16 12.21 -1.92
CA ILE A 50 9.63 10.98 -1.35
C ILE A 50 10.34 9.79 -1.99
N VAL A 51 10.83 8.88 -1.16
CA VAL A 51 11.36 7.59 -1.58
C VAL A 51 10.45 6.50 -1.05
N GLU A 52 9.73 5.83 -1.94
CA GLU A 52 8.96 4.63 -1.64
C GLU A 52 9.74 3.42 -2.13
N ARG A 53 10.16 2.55 -1.21
CA ARG A 53 10.65 1.22 -1.56
C ARG A 53 9.50 0.24 -1.49
N GLY A 54 9.02 -0.20 -2.64
CA GLY A 54 7.95 -1.17 -2.76
C GLY A 54 8.35 -2.58 -2.32
N PHE A 55 7.34 -3.40 -2.02
CA PHE A 55 7.49 -4.78 -1.54
C PHE A 55 8.32 -5.70 -2.47
N PHE A 56 8.22 -5.48 -3.79
CA PHE A 56 8.98 -6.22 -4.81
C PHE A 56 10.33 -5.57 -5.18
N GLY A 57 10.82 -4.63 -4.36
CA GLY A 57 12.12 -3.98 -4.58
C GLY A 57 12.12 -2.81 -5.56
N GLY A 58 10.96 -2.46 -6.14
CA GLY A 58 10.82 -1.22 -6.92
C GLY A 58 11.03 0.00 -6.03
N VAL A 59 11.97 0.88 -6.39
CA VAL A 59 12.18 2.16 -5.70
C VAL A 59 11.51 3.24 -6.55
N SER A 60 10.40 3.79 -6.05
CA SER A 60 9.81 5.00 -6.62
C SER A 60 10.39 6.20 -5.91
N THR A 61 11.06 7.09 -6.65
CA THR A 61 11.59 8.33 -6.10
C THR A 61 10.90 9.50 -6.79
N VAL A 62 10.23 10.33 -6.01
CA VAL A 62 9.54 11.53 -6.49
C VAL A 62 10.26 12.72 -5.89
N ALA A 63 10.89 13.56 -6.72
CA ALA A 63 11.55 14.76 -6.23
C ALA A 63 10.51 15.79 -5.76
N ALA A 64 10.84 16.59 -4.74
CA ALA A 64 9.92 17.59 -4.21
C ALA A 64 9.43 18.59 -5.28
N ARG A 65 10.27 18.92 -6.28
CA ARG A 65 9.90 19.77 -7.43
C ARG A 65 8.77 19.20 -8.30
N ASP A 66 8.67 17.88 -8.33
CA ASP A 66 7.70 17.13 -9.14
C ASP A 66 6.39 16.90 -8.35
N VAL A 67 6.36 17.28 -7.07
CA VAL A 67 5.14 17.33 -6.25
C VAL A 67 4.36 18.60 -6.61
N ALA A 68 3.08 18.43 -6.91
CA ALA A 68 2.15 19.54 -7.16
C ALA A 68 1.51 20.06 -5.87
N GLY A 69 1.23 19.17 -4.93
CA GLY A 69 0.56 19.52 -3.68
C GLY A 69 0.22 18.29 -2.86
N VAL A 70 -0.39 18.55 -1.71
CA VAL A 70 -0.92 17.53 -0.81
C VAL A 70 -2.44 17.63 -0.81
N LEU A 71 -3.13 16.52 -0.96
CA LEU A 71 -4.58 16.43 -0.92
C LEU A 71 -5.01 15.60 0.28
N ARG A 72 -5.75 16.22 1.20
CA ARG A 72 -6.37 15.54 2.34
C ARG A 72 -7.83 15.23 2.05
N VAL A 73 -8.21 13.96 2.19
CA VAL A 73 -9.58 13.49 1.91
C VAL A 73 -10.08 12.72 3.14
N GLN A 74 -11.35 12.95 3.49
CA GLN A 74 -12.03 12.10 4.46
C GLN A 74 -12.69 10.92 3.72
N LEU A 75 -12.31 9.69 4.07
CA LEU A 75 -12.89 8.50 3.49
C LEU A 75 -13.79 7.76 4.48
N TYR A 76 -14.99 7.40 4.05
CA TYR A 76 -15.84 6.48 4.80
C TYR A 76 -15.20 5.09 4.87
N ARG A 77 -15.19 4.51 6.08
CA ARG A 77 -14.78 3.12 6.28
C ARG A 77 -15.82 2.19 5.66
N ALA A 78 -15.36 1.09 5.06
CA ALA A 78 -16.26 0.07 4.53
C ALA A 78 -17.22 -0.43 5.63
N ASN A 79 -18.53 -0.33 5.36
CA ASN A 79 -19.61 -0.73 6.26
C ASN A 79 -19.65 0.02 7.61
N SER A 80 -19.12 1.25 7.71
CA SER A 80 -19.30 2.12 8.88
C SER A 80 -19.57 3.57 8.44
N LEU A 81 -20.24 4.34 9.31
CA LEU A 81 -20.35 5.79 9.19
C LEU A 81 -19.08 6.53 9.66
N ASP A 82 -18.12 5.80 10.23
CA ASP A 82 -16.83 6.37 10.61
C ASP A 82 -16.05 6.80 9.39
N THR A 83 -15.53 8.03 9.44
CA THR A 83 -14.56 8.55 8.48
C THR A 83 -13.14 8.37 8.99
N THR A 84 -12.20 8.19 8.07
CA THR A 84 -10.77 8.25 8.36
C THR A 84 -10.14 9.28 7.44
N GLN A 85 -9.26 10.10 7.99
CA GLN A 85 -8.48 11.03 7.18
C GLN A 85 -7.41 10.27 6.41
N GLU A 86 -7.27 10.60 5.14
CA GLU A 86 -6.17 10.13 4.32
C GLU A 86 -5.54 11.29 3.58
N LEU A 87 -4.21 11.26 3.53
CA LEU A 87 -3.40 12.31 2.92
C LEU A 87 -2.68 11.73 1.71
N PHE A 88 -2.86 12.37 0.56
CA PHE A 88 -2.28 11.99 -0.71
C PHE A 88 -1.26 13.04 -1.13
N VAL A 89 -0.03 12.63 -1.39
CA VAL A 89 0.94 13.49 -2.07
C VAL A 89 0.74 13.33 -3.56
N VAL A 90 0.45 14.43 -4.25
CA VAL A 90 0.09 14.44 -5.66
C VAL A 90 1.25 14.96 -6.48
N GLU A 91 1.67 14.19 -7.49
CA GLU A 91 2.65 14.65 -8.48
C GLU A 91 2.04 15.67 -9.44
N ARG A 92 2.88 16.48 -10.09
CA ARG A 92 2.50 17.34 -11.22
C ARG A 92 1.85 16.59 -12.39
N THR A 93 2.06 15.28 -12.48
CA THR A 93 1.39 14.41 -13.46
C THR A 93 -0.06 14.07 -13.08
N GLY A 94 -0.53 14.49 -11.90
CA GLY A 94 -1.82 14.15 -11.32
C GLY A 94 -1.89 12.73 -10.74
N ARG A 95 -0.74 12.09 -10.51
CA ARG A 95 -0.65 10.76 -9.90
C ARG A 95 -0.43 10.88 -8.40
N GLY A 96 -0.97 9.94 -7.64
CA GLY A 96 -0.63 9.80 -6.22
C GLY A 96 0.78 9.24 -6.09
N ALA A 97 1.72 10.05 -5.60
CA ALA A 97 3.08 9.64 -5.27
C ALA A 97 3.11 8.81 -3.98
N PHE A 98 2.32 9.22 -2.99
CA PHE A 98 2.32 8.63 -1.67
C PHE A 98 0.96 8.82 -0.99
N ARG A 99 0.58 7.89 -0.12
CA ARG A 99 -0.67 7.92 0.63
C ARG A 99 -0.43 7.58 2.09
N MET A 100 -0.76 8.50 2.98
CA MET A 100 -0.84 8.26 4.42
C MET A 100 -2.28 7.97 4.81
N ARG A 101 -2.48 6.89 5.54
CA ARG A 101 -3.80 6.48 6.03
C ARG A 101 -3.90 6.79 7.51
N GLY A 102 -4.92 7.53 7.94
CA GLY A 102 -5.13 7.95 9.33
C GLY A 102 -5.25 6.80 10.33
N ARG A 103 -5.56 5.57 9.87
CA ARG A 103 -5.49 4.35 10.70
C ARG A 103 -4.08 3.99 11.19
N PHE A 104 -3.03 4.56 10.57
CA PHE A 104 -1.63 4.26 10.87
C PHE A 104 -0.83 5.50 11.26
N TRP A 105 -1.35 6.69 10.97
CA TRP A 105 -0.64 7.95 11.13
C TRP A 105 -1.55 8.95 11.83
N ASP A 106 -1.02 9.60 12.85
CA ASP A 106 -1.74 10.62 13.60
C ASP A 106 -1.83 11.93 12.79
N GLU A 107 -2.88 12.71 13.00
CA GLU A 107 -3.14 13.98 12.31
C GLU A 107 -1.94 14.96 12.37
N PRO A 108 -1.28 15.17 13.53
CA PRO A 108 -0.13 16.07 13.60
C PRO A 108 1.07 15.63 12.77
N THR A 109 1.17 14.33 12.47
CA THR A 109 2.23 13.80 11.58
C THR A 109 1.87 14.04 10.12
N MET A 110 0.58 13.97 9.80
CA MET A 110 0.06 14.28 8.45
C MET A 110 0.21 15.78 8.13
N ASP A 111 -0.05 16.67 9.09
CA ASP A 111 0.10 18.12 8.94
C ASP A 111 1.53 18.53 8.56
N GLN A 112 2.54 17.86 9.12
CA GLN A 112 3.94 18.17 8.84
C GLN A 112 4.38 17.87 7.40
N VAL A 113 3.64 17.05 6.65
CA VAL A 113 4.04 16.62 5.31
C VAL A 113 4.04 17.79 4.32
N ALA A 114 2.99 18.62 4.37
CA ALA A 114 2.88 19.81 3.52
C ALA A 114 4.03 20.79 3.81
N ASP A 115 4.31 21.03 5.09
CA ASP A 115 5.40 21.89 5.54
C ASP A 115 6.79 21.38 5.12
N VAL A 116 7.06 20.09 5.29
CA VAL A 116 8.35 19.48 4.94
C VAL A 116 8.60 19.50 3.43
N LEU A 117 7.55 19.31 2.63
CA LEU A 117 7.63 19.35 1.17
C LEU A 117 7.57 20.77 0.62
N GLY A 118 7.13 21.75 1.41
CA GLY A 118 6.98 23.15 0.99
C GLY A 118 5.90 23.35 -0.07
N VAL A 119 4.80 22.59 0.01
CA VAL A 119 3.71 22.63 -0.97
C VAL A 119 2.37 22.91 -0.28
N GLU A 120 1.40 23.43 -1.06
CA GLU A 120 0.06 23.69 -0.54
C GLU A 120 -0.69 22.40 -0.22
N GLU A 121 -1.46 22.46 0.87
CA GLU A 121 -2.42 21.44 1.24
C GLU A 121 -3.83 21.83 0.82
N THR A 122 -4.48 20.96 0.07
CA THR A 122 -5.89 21.06 -0.30
C THR A 122 -6.69 20.09 0.55
N VAL A 123 -7.68 20.58 1.29
CA VAL A 123 -8.59 19.74 2.07
C VAL A 123 -9.88 19.52 1.27
N GLY A 124 -10.24 18.26 1.04
CA GLY A 124 -11.50 17.88 0.43
C GLY A 124 -12.68 18.30 1.31
N ALA A 125 -13.62 19.04 0.73
CA ALA A 125 -14.74 19.63 1.47
C ALA A 125 -15.73 18.59 2.00
N GLU A 126 -15.91 17.48 1.29
CA GLU A 126 -16.92 16.47 1.60
C GLU A 126 -16.27 15.10 1.83
N PRO A 127 -16.68 14.37 2.89
CA PRO A 127 -16.32 12.97 3.05
C PRO A 127 -16.87 12.15 1.90
N MET A 128 -16.04 11.29 1.33
CA MET A 128 -16.40 10.46 0.19
C MET A 128 -16.08 8.99 0.45
N THR A 129 -16.72 8.10 -0.28
CA THR A 129 -16.41 6.68 -0.27
C THR A 129 -15.17 6.41 -1.13
N LEU A 130 -14.51 5.28 -0.90
CA LEU A 130 -13.42 4.84 -1.78
C LEU A 130 -13.88 4.63 -3.24
N ALA A 131 -15.17 4.31 -3.45
CA ALA A 131 -15.74 4.16 -4.78
C ALA A 131 -15.83 5.51 -5.51
N GLU A 132 -16.35 6.54 -4.83
CA GLU A 132 -16.40 7.91 -5.35
C GLU A 132 -14.99 8.47 -5.61
N LEU A 133 -14.03 8.22 -4.71
CA LEU A 133 -12.63 8.62 -4.95
C LEU A 133 -12.04 7.92 -6.18
N ARG A 134 -12.37 6.63 -6.39
CA ARG A 134 -11.92 5.87 -7.56
C ARG A 134 -12.51 6.43 -8.85
N GLU A 135 -13.75 6.88 -8.82
CA GLU A 135 -14.42 7.46 -9.99
C GLU A 135 -13.91 8.88 -10.29
N ALA A 136 -13.81 9.73 -9.28
CA ALA A 136 -13.36 11.11 -9.42
C ALA A 136 -11.85 11.22 -9.74
N ASN A 137 -11.01 10.43 -9.06
CA ASN A 137 -9.55 10.56 -9.13
C ASN A 137 -8.82 9.20 -9.08
N PRO A 138 -8.99 8.32 -10.08
CA PRO A 138 -8.38 6.98 -10.09
C PRO A 138 -6.86 7.00 -10.06
N ARG A 139 -6.23 8.09 -10.53
CA ARG A 139 -4.75 8.21 -10.59
C ARG A 139 -4.10 8.41 -9.21
N LEU A 140 -4.86 8.84 -8.21
CA LEU A 140 -4.41 8.95 -6.82
C LEU A 140 -4.28 7.58 -6.15
N LEU A 141 -5.00 6.58 -6.66
CA LEU A 141 -5.02 5.24 -6.14
C LEU A 141 -3.91 4.37 -6.75
N TYR A 142 -3.46 3.38 -5.99
CA TYR A 142 -2.55 2.36 -6.50
C TYR A 142 -3.20 1.58 -7.64
N TRP A 143 -2.39 1.03 -8.54
CA TRP A 143 -2.85 0.34 -9.75
C TRP A 143 -3.87 -0.78 -9.47
N PHE A 144 -3.76 -1.47 -8.32
CA PHE A 144 -4.68 -2.54 -7.93
C PHE A 144 -5.98 -2.00 -7.32
N GLU A 145 -5.94 -0.85 -6.63
CA GLU A 145 -7.13 -0.20 -6.04
C GLU A 145 -8.00 0.49 -7.10
N ARG A 146 -7.44 0.75 -8.29
CA ARG A 146 -8.16 1.29 -9.45
C ARG A 146 -9.20 0.33 -10.03
N ARG A 147 -9.08 -0.97 -9.76
CA ARG A 147 -10.01 -1.96 -10.28
C ARG A 147 -11.20 -2.06 -9.33
N SER A 148 -12.40 -1.80 -9.82
CA SER A 148 -13.61 -2.28 -9.15
C SER A 148 -13.67 -3.80 -9.35
N LEU A 149 -13.93 -4.55 -8.28
CA LEU A 149 -14.48 -5.89 -8.43
C LEU A 149 -15.93 -5.67 -8.92
N THR A 150 -16.09 -5.61 -10.24
CA THR A 150 -17.41 -5.59 -10.86
C THR A 150 -18.08 -6.91 -10.49
N ARG A 151 -19.23 -6.83 -9.83
CA ARG A 151 -20.05 -7.99 -9.50
C ARG A 151 -21.06 -8.23 -10.61
#